data_AF-A0A7J5AUQ1-F1
#
_entry.id   AF-A0A7J5AUQ1-F1
#
_cell.length_a   1.000
_cell.length_b   1.000
_cell.length_c   1.000
_cell.angle_alpha   90.00
_cell.angle_beta   90.00
_cell.angle_gamma   90.00
#
_symmetry.space_group_name_H-M   'P 1'
#
loop_
_entity.id
_entity.type
_entity.pdbx_description
1 polymer ?
#
loop_
_entity_poly.entity_id
_entity_poly.type
_entity_poly.pdbx_seq_one_letter_code
_entity_poly.pdbx_strand_id
1 'polypeptide(L)'
;MSILDAYEIYDPGVSGLWKNLSRGEAARAVRRLLADRPRRLQELRRLAERAEIELPEPQDATDGQLQGLSQWFFANLERDGRSSARLAPAWYSVVSDMGLYVGEVIIARGSGLEWRMFTGDRRSDSYQELVVMGFPVANKNYYVNPGFVLADLASAHLSGAFVSEDPIVDMVRHAVATSHSEDD
;
A
#
# COMPACT_ATOMS: atom_id res chain seq x y z
N MET A 1 -0.07 12.34 23.32
CA MET A 1 0.60 11.07 22.97
C MET A 1 0.11 10.74 21.57
N SER A 2 0.99 10.73 20.56
CA SER A 2 0.58 10.41 19.19
C SER A 2 0.22 8.93 19.12
N ILE A 3 -0.73 8.59 18.24
CA ILE A 3 -1.09 7.19 17.99
C ILE A 3 0.13 6.38 17.50
N LEU A 4 1.11 7.05 16.89
CA LEU A 4 2.34 6.46 16.37
C LEU A 4 3.48 6.33 17.40
N ASP A 5 3.30 6.75 18.67
CA ASP A 5 4.42 6.81 19.65
C ASP A 5 5.12 5.46 19.91
N ALA A 6 4.46 4.32 19.68
CA ALA A 6 5.05 2.98 19.80
C ALA A 6 5.11 2.23 18.46
N TYR A 7 4.87 2.91 17.34
CA TYR A 7 4.90 2.32 16.01
C TYR A 7 6.32 2.35 15.43
N GLU A 8 6.81 1.19 14.98
CA GLU A 8 8.15 1.09 14.42
C GLU A 8 8.16 1.55 12.95
N ILE A 9 8.82 2.69 12.71
CA ILE A 9 9.00 3.26 11.37
C ILE A 9 9.78 2.29 10.48
N TYR A 10 9.19 1.98 9.33
CA TYR A 10 9.82 1.20 8.28
C TYR A 10 11.04 1.92 7.70
N ASP A 11 12.19 1.24 7.73
CA ASP A 11 13.39 1.63 7.01
C ASP A 11 13.56 0.76 5.75
N PRO A 12 13.41 1.32 4.54
CA PRO A 12 13.60 0.57 3.30
C PRO A 12 15.08 0.22 3.02
N GLY A 13 16.03 0.77 3.79
CA GLY A 13 17.48 0.54 3.61
C GLY A 13 18.06 1.21 2.36
N VAL A 14 17.33 2.16 1.80
CA VAL A 14 17.72 2.95 0.62
C VAL A 14 17.38 4.41 0.88
N SER A 15 18.10 5.31 0.20
CA SER A 15 17.87 6.75 0.29
C SER A 15 17.41 7.30 -1.06
N GLY A 16 16.45 8.22 -1.03
CA GLY A 16 15.90 8.85 -2.22
C GLY A 16 14.71 8.12 -2.84
N LEU A 17 14.30 8.60 -4.03
CA LEU A 17 13.15 8.05 -4.77
C LEU A 17 13.53 6.75 -5.48
N TRP A 18 12.62 5.78 -5.50
CA TRP A 18 12.82 4.46 -6.13
C TRP A 18 13.31 4.54 -7.58
N LYS A 19 12.73 5.45 -8.38
CA LYS A 19 13.12 5.69 -9.78
C LYS A 19 14.58 6.16 -9.98
N ASN A 20 15.20 6.68 -8.93
CA ASN A 20 16.58 7.15 -8.96
C ASN A 20 17.58 6.09 -8.46
N LEU A 21 17.10 5.00 -7.86
CA LEU A 21 17.94 3.91 -7.38
C LEU A 21 18.51 3.11 -8.55
N SER A 22 19.71 2.57 -8.39
CA SER A 22 20.16 1.53 -9.31
C SER A 22 19.24 0.30 -9.22
N ARG A 23 19.12 -0.45 -10.32
CA ARG A 23 18.30 -1.67 -10.34
C ARG A 23 18.72 -2.68 -9.27
N GLY A 24 20.01 -2.74 -8.95
CA GLY A 24 20.55 -3.61 -7.91
C GLY A 24 20.15 -3.18 -6.49
N GLU A 25 20.15 -1.87 -6.21
CA GLU A 25 19.69 -1.32 -4.92
C GLU A 25 18.19 -1.57 -4.71
N ALA A 26 17.37 -1.22 -5.70
CA ALA A 26 15.93 -1.44 -5.61
C ALA A 26 15.59 -2.92 -5.43
N ALA A 27 16.25 -3.82 -6.18
CA ALA A 27 16.05 -5.26 -6.03
C ALA A 27 16.43 -5.77 -4.64
N ARG A 28 17.47 -5.21 -4.00
CA ARG A 28 17.81 -5.55 -2.61
C ARG A 28 16.76 -5.03 -1.63
N ALA A 29 16.29 -3.80 -1.80
CA ALA A 29 15.26 -3.20 -0.96
C ALA A 29 13.93 -3.97 -1.06
N VAL A 30 13.48 -4.33 -2.27
CA VAL A 30 12.29 -5.16 -2.48
C VAL A 30 12.43 -6.54 -1.82
N ARG A 31 13.58 -7.21 -1.97
CA ARG A 31 13.80 -8.50 -1.29
C ARG A 31 13.78 -8.36 0.23
N ARG A 32 14.38 -7.29 0.77
CA ARG A 32 14.32 -6.98 2.21
C ARG A 32 12.87 -6.80 2.66
N LEU A 33 12.09 -6.01 1.93
CA LEU A 33 10.68 -5.77 2.24
C LEU A 33 9.85 -7.06 2.22
N LEU A 34 10.01 -7.90 1.20
CA LEU A 34 9.31 -9.19 1.11
C LEU A 34 9.70 -10.15 2.24
N ALA A 35 10.98 -10.18 2.62
CA ALA A 35 11.44 -10.98 3.75
C ALA A 35 10.91 -10.47 5.09
N ASP A 36 10.79 -9.14 5.24
CA ASP A 36 10.33 -8.48 6.47
C ASP A 36 8.80 -8.34 6.55
N ARG A 37 8.09 -8.67 5.47
CA ARG A 37 6.64 -8.49 5.33
C ARG A 37 5.83 -9.04 6.51
N PRO A 38 6.04 -10.27 7.03
CA PRO A 38 5.25 -10.76 8.16
C PRO A 38 5.38 -9.86 9.41
N ARG A 39 6.59 -9.34 9.66
CA ARG A 39 6.84 -8.42 10.77
C ARG A 39 6.17 -7.07 10.53
N ARG A 40 6.24 -6.52 9.31
CA ARG A 40 5.56 -5.27 8.95
C ARG A 40 4.04 -5.36 9.11
N LEU A 41 3.43 -6.48 8.70
CA LEU A 41 2.00 -6.73 8.93
C LEU A 41 1.68 -6.82 10.43
N GLN A 42 2.57 -7.39 11.24
CA GLN A 42 2.40 -7.41 12.70
C GLN A 42 2.47 -6.00 13.31
N GLU A 43 3.36 -5.13 12.84
CA GLU A 43 3.42 -3.72 13.30
C GLU A 43 2.13 -2.97 12.95
N LEU A 44 1.58 -3.18 11.74
CA LEU A 44 0.29 -2.61 11.38
C LEU A 44 -0.85 -3.14 12.24
N ARG A 45 -0.86 -4.44 12.58
CA ARG A 45 -1.87 -5.02 13.49
C ARG A 45 -1.80 -4.41 14.89
N ARG A 46 -0.60 -4.25 15.46
CA ARG A 46 -0.44 -3.57 16.75
C ARG A 46 -0.93 -2.13 16.71
N LEU A 47 -0.71 -1.42 15.59
CA LEU A 47 -1.24 -0.08 15.40
C LEU A 47 -2.77 -0.08 15.33
N ALA A 48 -3.36 -1.02 14.59
CA ALA A 48 -4.81 -1.20 14.49
C ALA A 48 -5.44 -1.55 15.84
N GLU A 49 -4.84 -2.44 16.62
CA GLU A 49 -5.28 -2.79 17.99
C GLU A 49 -5.33 -1.56 18.90
N ARG A 50 -4.31 -0.69 18.84
CA ARG A 50 -4.29 0.58 19.60
C ARG A 50 -5.31 1.59 19.11
N ALA A 51 -5.73 1.47 17.85
CA ALA A 51 -6.80 2.26 17.25
C ALA A 51 -8.19 1.65 17.48
N GLU A 52 -8.30 0.52 18.20
CA GLU A 52 -9.53 -0.24 18.40
C GLU A 52 -10.17 -0.72 17.09
N ILE A 53 -9.32 -1.06 16.10
CA ILE A 53 -9.72 -1.59 14.80
C ILE A 53 -9.31 -3.04 14.71
N GLU A 54 -10.26 -3.88 14.31
CA GLU A 54 -9.98 -5.26 13.97
C GLU A 54 -9.27 -5.33 12.60
N LEU A 55 -8.05 -5.85 12.61
CA LEU A 55 -7.28 -6.11 11.39
C LEU A 55 -6.97 -7.61 11.30
N PRO A 56 -7.85 -8.39 10.64
CA PRO A 56 -7.70 -9.85 10.56
C PRO A 56 -6.51 -10.27 9.68
N GLU A 57 -6.34 -11.58 9.50
CA GLU A 57 -5.45 -12.08 8.46
C GLU A 57 -5.98 -11.70 7.06
N PRO A 58 -5.11 -11.42 6.06
CA PRO A 58 -5.54 -10.90 4.77
C PRO A 58 -6.59 -11.74 4.03
N GLN A 59 -6.52 -13.07 4.14
CA GLN A 59 -7.49 -13.97 3.51
C GLN A 59 -8.88 -13.93 4.16
N ASP A 60 -8.98 -13.50 5.42
CA ASP A 60 -10.21 -13.44 6.20
C ASP A 60 -10.79 -12.03 6.29
N ALA A 61 -10.07 -11.04 5.75
CA ALA A 61 -10.50 -9.65 5.74
C ALA A 61 -11.82 -9.49 4.97
N THR A 62 -12.75 -8.71 5.52
CA THR A 62 -14.01 -8.32 4.88
C THR A 62 -13.95 -6.88 4.36
N ASP A 63 -14.86 -6.51 3.46
CA ASP A 63 -14.96 -5.13 2.98
C ASP A 63 -15.26 -4.13 4.12
N GLY A 64 -16.05 -4.54 5.12
CA GLY A 64 -16.34 -3.69 6.28
C GLY A 64 -15.10 -3.39 7.14
N GLN A 65 -14.20 -4.36 7.30
CA GLN A 65 -12.93 -4.14 8.01
C GLN A 65 -11.96 -3.27 7.20
N LEU A 66 -11.93 -3.43 5.87
CA LEU A 66 -11.16 -2.54 4.98
C LEU A 66 -11.69 -1.11 5.00
N GLN A 67 -13.00 -0.93 5.05
CA GLN A 67 -13.65 0.36 5.23
C GLN A 67 -13.27 0.99 6.59
N GLY A 68 -13.33 0.22 7.68
CA GLY A 68 -12.90 0.69 9.01
C GLY A 68 -11.43 1.15 9.03
N LEU A 69 -10.53 0.38 8.42
CA LEU A 69 -9.13 0.76 8.25
C LEU A 69 -8.97 2.05 7.44
N SER A 70 -9.72 2.19 6.34
CA SER A 70 -9.72 3.40 5.50
C SER A 70 -10.18 4.63 6.29
N GLN A 71 -11.32 4.55 6.96
CA GLN A 71 -11.89 5.63 7.75
C GLN A 71 -10.94 6.10 8.85
N TRP A 72 -10.36 5.16 9.60
CA TRP A 72 -9.37 5.49 10.62
C TRP A 72 -8.15 6.17 10.02
N PHE A 73 -7.61 5.64 8.93
CA PHE A 73 -6.43 6.19 8.28
C PHE A 73 -6.64 7.66 7.94
N PHE A 74 -7.71 7.99 7.20
CA PHE A 74 -7.99 9.37 6.82
C PHE A 74 -8.35 10.26 8.01
N ALA A 75 -9.01 9.74 9.05
CA ALA A 75 -9.34 10.52 10.25
C ALA A 75 -8.10 10.90 11.10
N ASN A 76 -7.00 10.16 10.98
CA ASN A 76 -5.81 10.33 11.84
C ASN A 76 -4.60 10.90 11.09
N LEU A 77 -4.64 11.01 9.75
CA LEU A 77 -3.54 11.51 8.94
C LEU A 77 -2.99 12.86 9.46
N GLU A 78 -1.69 12.88 9.74
CA GLU A 78 -0.99 14.10 10.12
C GLU A 78 -0.24 14.71 8.93
N ARG A 79 -0.28 16.04 8.82
CA ARG A 79 0.44 16.80 7.78
C ARG A 79 1.90 17.02 8.17
N ASP A 80 2.77 17.10 7.19
CA ASP A 80 4.08 17.71 7.36
C ASP A 80 3.87 19.21 7.68
N GLY A 81 4.47 19.67 8.79
CA GLY A 81 4.40 21.08 9.19
C GLY A 81 4.96 22.06 8.15
N ARG A 82 5.68 21.56 7.13
CA ARG A 82 6.26 22.36 6.04
C ARG A 82 5.42 22.36 4.76
N SER A 83 4.41 21.51 4.63
CA SER A 83 3.61 21.38 3.40
C SER A 83 2.23 20.84 3.69
N SER A 84 1.18 21.60 3.32
CA SER A 84 -0.21 21.20 3.51
C SER A 84 -0.63 19.94 2.73
N ALA A 85 0.07 19.63 1.63
CA ALA A 85 -0.22 18.49 0.77
C ALA A 85 0.62 17.24 1.06
N ARG A 86 1.51 17.29 2.07
CA ARG A 86 2.41 16.16 2.37
C ARG A 86 2.05 15.54 3.71
N LEU A 87 2.17 14.23 3.77
CA LEU A 87 2.05 13.47 5.00
C LEU A 87 3.26 13.75 5.90
N ALA A 88 3.06 13.73 7.21
CA ALA A 88 4.18 13.71 8.14
C ALA A 88 5.03 12.44 7.89
N PRO A 89 6.36 12.49 8.06
CA PRO A 89 7.25 11.41 7.66
C PRO A 89 6.87 10.01 8.16
N ALA A 90 6.39 9.90 9.41
CA ALA A 90 5.99 8.63 10.00
C ALA A 90 4.80 7.96 9.28
N TRP A 91 3.89 8.75 8.71
CA TRP A 91 2.73 8.22 7.99
C TRP A 91 3.07 7.56 6.67
N TYR A 92 4.22 7.87 6.05
CA TYR A 92 4.70 7.10 4.88
C TYR A 92 5.05 5.65 5.24
N SER A 93 5.48 5.38 6.47
CA SER A 93 5.66 4.01 6.96
C SER A 93 4.32 3.30 7.12
N VAL A 94 3.32 3.98 7.70
CA VAL A 94 1.96 3.44 7.85
C VAL A 94 1.36 3.11 6.48
N VAL A 95 1.50 4.03 5.50
CA VAL A 95 1.08 3.81 4.11
C VAL A 95 1.79 2.60 3.49
N SER A 96 3.08 2.42 3.77
CA SER A 96 3.84 1.28 3.26
C SER A 96 3.28 -0.04 3.81
N ASP A 97 3.03 -0.13 5.12
CA ASP A 97 2.49 -1.35 5.72
C ASP A 97 1.02 -1.60 5.32
N MET A 98 0.20 -0.54 5.24
CA MET A 98 -1.16 -0.64 4.71
C MET A 98 -1.16 -1.10 3.26
N GLY A 99 -0.24 -0.60 2.44
CA GLY A 99 -0.05 -1.04 1.07
C GLY A 99 0.30 -2.52 0.97
N LEU A 100 1.16 -3.03 1.87
CA LEU A 100 1.44 -4.46 1.97
C LEU A 100 0.19 -5.25 2.37
N TYR A 101 -0.52 -4.82 3.41
CA TYR A 101 -1.72 -5.51 3.86
C TYR A 101 -2.79 -5.58 2.77
N VAL A 102 -3.08 -4.46 2.11
CA VAL A 102 -4.07 -4.40 1.04
C VAL A 102 -3.64 -5.23 -0.18
N GLY A 103 -2.35 -5.24 -0.52
CA GLY A 103 -1.84 -6.11 -1.57
C GLY A 103 -1.94 -7.60 -1.24
N GLU A 104 -1.71 -7.99 0.02
CA GLU A 104 -1.97 -9.37 0.47
C GLU A 104 -3.46 -9.73 0.38
N VAL A 105 -4.36 -8.82 0.72
CA VAL A 105 -5.81 -9.03 0.55
C VAL A 105 -6.17 -9.22 -0.92
N ILE A 106 -5.62 -8.39 -1.82
CA ILE A 106 -5.81 -8.53 -3.28
C ILE A 106 -5.31 -9.89 -3.76
N ILE A 107 -4.11 -10.30 -3.35
CA ILE A 107 -3.53 -11.60 -3.74
C ILE A 107 -4.34 -12.77 -3.18
N ALA A 108 -4.80 -12.69 -1.92
CA ALA A 108 -5.58 -13.76 -1.29
C ALA A 108 -6.97 -13.94 -1.92
N ARG A 109 -7.58 -12.86 -2.39
CA ARG A 109 -8.91 -12.89 -3.03
C ARG A 109 -8.87 -13.06 -4.55
N GLY A 110 -7.73 -12.81 -5.19
CA GLY A 110 -7.55 -12.91 -6.63
C GLY A 110 -6.90 -14.23 -7.07
N SER A 111 -6.94 -14.50 -8.37
CA SER A 111 -6.30 -15.68 -8.97
C SER A 111 -5.02 -15.30 -9.71
N GLY A 112 -3.95 -16.08 -9.52
CA GLY A 112 -2.68 -15.92 -10.26
C GLY A 112 -1.89 -14.65 -9.94
N LEU A 113 -2.28 -13.91 -8.90
CA LEU A 113 -1.62 -12.67 -8.51
C LEU A 113 -0.42 -12.91 -7.61
N GLU A 114 0.62 -12.08 -7.75
CA GLU A 114 1.79 -12.13 -6.89
C GLU A 114 2.51 -10.79 -6.80
N TRP A 115 3.33 -10.64 -5.76
CA TRP A 115 4.23 -9.52 -5.62
C TRP A 115 5.40 -9.60 -6.61
N ARG A 116 5.65 -8.53 -7.35
CA ARG A 116 6.81 -8.38 -8.23
C ARG A 116 7.43 -7.00 -8.11
N MET A 117 8.73 -6.91 -8.38
CA MET A 117 9.36 -5.61 -8.63
C MET A 117 9.00 -5.15 -10.04
N PHE A 118 8.35 -4.00 -10.18
CA PHE A 118 7.97 -3.50 -11.50
C PHE A 118 9.19 -2.98 -12.27
N THR A 119 9.41 -3.51 -13.48
CA THR A 119 10.50 -3.05 -14.35
C THR A 119 10.07 -2.80 -15.80
N GLY A 120 8.77 -2.63 -16.05
CA GLY A 120 8.20 -2.49 -17.40
C GLY A 120 8.57 -1.16 -18.05
N ASP A 121 8.01 -0.05 -17.56
CA ASP A 121 8.29 1.30 -18.07
C ASP A 121 9.10 2.12 -17.05
N ARG A 122 10.20 2.71 -17.50
CA ARG A 122 11.06 3.61 -16.70
C ARG A 122 10.39 4.94 -16.36
N ARG A 123 9.33 5.33 -17.08
CA ARG A 123 8.55 6.55 -16.84
C ARG A 123 7.42 6.36 -15.85
N SER A 124 7.09 5.12 -15.49
CA SER A 124 6.10 4.82 -14.46
C SER A 124 6.57 5.33 -13.10
N ASP A 125 5.64 5.88 -12.32
CA ASP A 125 5.90 6.28 -10.94
C ASP A 125 6.21 5.10 -10.02
N SER A 126 5.79 3.88 -10.39
CA SER A 126 6.12 2.65 -9.68
C SER A 126 7.35 1.93 -10.23
N TYR A 127 8.15 2.56 -11.09
CA TYR A 127 9.36 1.95 -11.63
C TYR A 127 10.32 1.54 -10.50
N GLN A 128 10.67 0.25 -10.48
CA GLN A 128 11.50 -0.43 -9.47
C GLN A 128 10.85 -0.61 -8.10
N GLU A 129 9.56 -0.34 -7.95
CA GLU A 129 8.82 -0.58 -6.70
C GLU A 129 8.21 -1.99 -6.64
N LEU A 130 7.82 -2.39 -5.43
CA LEU A 130 7.07 -3.61 -5.19
C LEU A 130 5.59 -3.40 -5.53
N VAL A 131 5.04 -4.20 -6.43
CA VAL A 131 3.68 -4.08 -6.94
C VAL A 131 3.02 -5.46 -7.03
N VAL A 132 1.68 -5.50 -7.09
CA VAL A 132 0.93 -6.70 -7.41
C VAL A 132 0.80 -6.82 -8.93
N MET A 133 1.16 -7.98 -9.49
CA MET A 133 1.04 -8.31 -10.91
C MET A 133 0.43 -9.71 -11.09
N GLY A 134 0.26 -10.15 -12.33
CA GLY A 134 -0.29 -11.48 -12.67
C GLY A 134 -1.71 -11.43 -13.24
N PHE A 135 -2.27 -10.23 -13.39
CA PHE A 135 -3.62 -10.05 -13.92
C PHE A 135 -3.75 -10.61 -15.36
N PRO A 136 -4.84 -11.33 -15.65
CA PRO A 136 -5.15 -11.89 -16.97
C PRO A 136 -5.69 -10.81 -17.91
N VAL A 137 -4.84 -9.84 -18.24
CA VAL A 137 -5.18 -8.75 -19.18
C VAL A 137 -4.19 -8.70 -20.35
N ALA A 138 -4.62 -8.10 -21.46
CA ALA A 138 -3.79 -7.90 -22.65
C ALA A 138 -2.45 -7.19 -22.35
N ASN A 139 -2.48 -6.16 -21.49
CA ASN A 139 -1.28 -5.47 -21.06
C ASN A 139 -0.50 -6.30 -20.02
N LYS A 140 0.56 -7.01 -20.45
CA LYS A 140 1.41 -7.83 -19.57
C LYS A 140 2.20 -7.03 -18.53
N ASN A 141 2.25 -5.71 -18.65
CA ASN A 141 2.81 -4.80 -17.65
C ASN A 141 1.76 -4.20 -16.73
N TYR A 142 0.50 -4.64 -16.78
CA TYR A 142 -0.52 -4.18 -15.83
C TYR A 142 -0.14 -4.57 -14.40
N TYR A 143 -0.26 -3.61 -13.49
CA TYR A 143 0.06 -3.78 -12.08
C TYR A 143 -0.88 -2.92 -11.23
N VAL A 144 -0.96 -3.28 -9.95
CA VAL A 144 -1.55 -2.44 -8.90
C VAL A 144 -0.45 -2.17 -7.86
N ASN A 145 -0.27 -0.91 -7.46
CA ASN A 145 0.63 -0.53 -6.38
C ASN A 145 -0.18 0.07 -5.23
N PRO A 146 -0.65 -0.75 -4.27
CA PRO A 146 -1.52 -0.26 -3.20
C PRO A 146 -0.87 0.83 -2.35
N GLY A 147 0.43 0.74 -2.08
CA GLY A 147 1.16 1.74 -1.29
C GLY A 147 1.20 3.10 -2.00
N PHE A 148 1.50 3.11 -3.30
CA PHE A 148 1.48 4.34 -4.10
C PHE A 148 0.08 4.96 -4.18
N VAL A 149 -0.94 4.15 -4.48
CA VAL A 149 -2.34 4.63 -4.54
C VAL A 149 -2.76 5.23 -3.20
N LEU A 150 -2.43 4.60 -2.07
CA LEU A 150 -2.73 5.12 -0.74
C LEU A 150 -1.99 6.43 -0.44
N ALA A 151 -0.72 6.56 -0.83
CA ALA A 151 0.05 7.80 -0.66
C ALA A 151 -0.58 8.97 -1.44
N ASP A 152 -1.01 8.71 -2.67
CA ASP A 152 -1.66 9.70 -3.53
C ASP A 152 -3.02 10.13 -2.96
N LEU A 153 -3.85 9.17 -2.53
CA LEU A 153 -5.15 9.45 -1.90
C LEU A 153 -5.00 10.24 -0.59
N ALA A 154 -4.01 9.89 0.24
CA ALA A 154 -3.71 10.65 1.45
C ALA A 154 -3.29 12.09 1.14
N SER A 155 -2.44 12.28 0.13
CA SER A 155 -2.02 13.63 -0.31
C SER A 155 -3.20 14.44 -0.85
N ALA A 156 -4.10 13.81 -1.61
CA ALA A 156 -5.34 14.42 -2.11
C ALA A 156 -6.28 14.82 -0.96
N HIS A 157 -6.49 13.92 0.01
CA HIS A 157 -7.29 14.19 1.21
C HIS A 157 -6.75 15.39 2.01
N LEU A 158 -5.43 15.42 2.26
CA LEU A 158 -4.79 16.53 2.96
C LEU A 158 -4.89 17.87 2.20
N SER A 159 -4.96 17.80 0.87
CA SER A 159 -5.15 18.97 0.00
C SER A 159 -6.62 19.42 -0.10
N GLY A 160 -7.56 18.71 0.53
CA GLY A 160 -8.99 19.00 0.47
C GLY A 160 -9.68 18.56 -0.83
N ALA A 161 -9.00 17.73 -1.64
CA ALA A 161 -9.62 17.12 -2.81
C ALA A 161 -10.61 16.03 -2.39
N PHE A 162 -11.62 15.81 -3.23
CA PHE A 162 -12.55 14.70 -3.04
C PHE A 162 -11.82 13.37 -3.19
N VAL A 163 -12.06 12.47 -2.25
CA VAL A 163 -11.64 11.06 -2.27
C VAL A 163 -12.93 10.24 -2.16
N SER A 164 -12.99 9.09 -2.83
CA SER A 164 -14.10 8.14 -2.67
C SER A 164 -14.41 7.90 -1.17
N GLU A 165 -15.64 7.50 -0.85
CA GLU A 165 -15.99 7.16 0.53
C GLU A 165 -15.18 5.95 1.03
N ASP A 166 -14.93 4.97 0.15
CA ASP A 166 -14.27 3.71 0.50
C ASP A 166 -13.13 3.32 -0.48
N PRO A 167 -12.09 4.16 -0.62
CA PRO A 167 -11.10 4.01 -1.69
C PRO A 167 -10.30 2.70 -1.60
N ILE A 168 -10.08 2.17 -0.39
CA ILE A 168 -9.42 0.86 -0.20
C ILE A 168 -10.31 -0.27 -0.72
N VAL A 169 -11.60 -0.25 -0.38
CA VAL A 169 -12.56 -1.27 -0.82
C VAL A 169 -12.71 -1.23 -2.34
N ASP A 170 -12.84 -0.04 -2.91
CA ASP A 170 -12.93 0.16 -4.36
C ASP A 170 -11.70 -0.40 -5.08
N MET A 171 -10.50 -0.12 -4.57
CA MET A 171 -9.26 -0.64 -5.13
C MET A 171 -9.20 -2.18 -5.06
N VAL A 172 -9.55 -2.78 -3.91
CA VAL A 172 -9.56 -4.24 -3.74
C VAL A 172 -10.57 -4.88 -4.68
N ARG A 173 -11.81 -4.38 -4.72
CA ARG A 173 -12.87 -4.90 -5.60
C ARG A 173 -12.47 -4.82 -7.07
N HIS A 174 -11.92 -3.69 -7.49
CA HIS A 174 -11.46 -3.51 -8.86
C HIS A 174 -10.36 -4.51 -9.22
N ALA A 175 -9.31 -4.60 -8.40
CA ALA A 175 -8.21 -5.51 -8.64
C ALA A 175 -8.67 -6.99 -8.67
N VAL A 176 -9.52 -7.39 -7.72
CA VAL A 176 -10.07 -8.76 -7.66
C VAL A 176 -10.94 -9.03 -8.88
N ALA A 177 -11.80 -8.11 -9.31
CA ALA A 177 -12.59 -8.27 -10.52
C ALA A 177 -11.70 -8.43 -11.76
N THR A 178 -10.66 -7.60 -11.92
CA THR A 178 -9.67 -7.72 -13.01
C THR A 178 -8.90 -9.03 -12.97
N SER A 179 -8.68 -9.63 -11.79
CA SER A 179 -8.00 -10.93 -11.70
C SER A 179 -8.85 -12.12 -12.17
N HIS A 180 -10.16 -11.91 -12.34
CA HIS A 180 -11.12 -12.93 -12.78
C HIS A 180 -11.69 -12.66 -14.17
N SER A 181 -11.36 -11.54 -14.81
CA SER A 181 -11.77 -11.31 -16.20
C SER A 181 -11.03 -12.29 -17.10
N GLU A 182 -11.75 -13.10 -17.85
CA GLU A 182 -11.17 -13.78 -19.01
C GLU A 182 -10.87 -12.69 -20.06
N ASP A 183 -9.70 -12.77 -20.71
CA ASP A 183 -9.35 -11.91 -21.84
C ASP A 183 -10.42 -12.13 -22.95
N ASP A 184 -11.43 -11.26 -23.03
CA ASP A 184 -12.40 -11.16 -24.15
C ASP A 184 -11.70 -10.76 -25.47
#